data_AF-A0A3R8Q689-F1
#
_entry.id   AF-A0A3R8Q689-F1
#
_cell.length_a   1.000
_cell.length_b   1.000
_cell.length_c   1.000
_cell.angle_alpha   90.00
_cell.angle_beta   90.00
_cell.angle_gamma   90.00
#
_symmetry.space_group_name_H-M   'P 1'
#
loop_
_entity.id
_entity.type
_entity.pdbx_description
1 polymer ?
#
loop_
_entity_poly.entity_id
_entity_poly.type
_entity_poly.pdbx_seq_one_letter_code
_entity_poly.pdbx_strand_id
1 'polypeptide(L)'
;MRVRVLENFQTYFNYEIHRLESGIEYAGEFARHLASSGCPVEVLEEDPAPEPPTESGTSGASDAEARPGGDGDPGTGGAPQAVASGAAPDGLDIDGTIDTVLGWVGEDDDRARVALELEKAKGEKARATLLKRLEALAGVDE
;
A
#
# COMPACT_ATOMS: atom_id res chain seq x y z
N MET A 1 -9.41 20.30 -6.21
CA MET A 1 -8.95 20.87 -4.92
C MET A 1 -7.59 21.54 -5.05
N ARG A 2 -7.40 22.72 -4.44
CA ARG A 2 -6.11 23.44 -4.35
C ARG A 2 -5.86 23.94 -2.93
N VAL A 3 -4.61 23.87 -2.49
CA VAL A 3 -4.15 24.36 -1.18
C VAL A 3 -2.89 25.21 -1.32
N ARG A 4 -2.70 26.14 -0.39
CA ARG A 4 -1.49 26.96 -0.26
C ARG A 4 -0.81 26.66 1.06
N VAL A 5 0.50 26.48 1.02
CA VAL A 5 1.29 26.19 2.22
C VAL A 5 1.50 27.47 3.04
N LEU A 6 1.24 27.44 4.34
CA LEU A 6 1.37 28.60 5.23
C LEU A 6 2.77 28.70 5.85
N GLU A 7 3.37 27.56 6.18
CA GLU A 7 4.67 27.48 6.87
C GLU A 7 5.56 26.44 6.17
N ASN A 8 6.88 26.55 6.34
CA ASN A 8 7.80 25.56 5.77
C ASN A 8 7.73 24.26 6.58
N PHE A 9 7.40 23.14 5.94
CA PHE A 9 7.40 21.84 6.60
C PHE A 9 7.74 20.70 5.64
N GLN A 10 7.94 19.51 6.20
CA GLN A 10 8.17 18.30 5.43
C GLN A 10 7.00 17.36 5.66
N THR A 11 6.47 16.79 4.58
CA THR A 11 5.47 15.73 4.65
C THR A 11 5.94 14.52 3.87
N TYR A 12 5.40 13.38 4.23
CA TYR A 12 5.59 12.15 3.49
C TYR A 12 4.33 11.87 2.67
N PHE A 13 4.48 11.76 1.36
CA PHE A 13 3.38 11.47 0.45
C PHE A 13 3.89 10.64 -0.73
N ASN A 14 3.10 9.66 -1.15
CA ASN A 14 3.42 8.77 -2.28
C ASN A 14 4.86 8.22 -2.26
N TYR A 15 5.30 7.76 -1.08
CA TYR A 15 6.62 7.20 -0.85
C TYR A 15 7.80 8.18 -0.95
N GLU A 16 7.54 9.49 -1.06
CA GLU A 16 8.55 10.53 -1.13
C GLU A 16 8.42 11.54 0.02
N ILE A 17 9.57 12.05 0.49
CA ILE A 17 9.60 13.16 1.44
C ILE A 17 9.55 14.46 0.64
N HIS A 18 8.41 15.13 0.69
CA HIS A 18 8.23 16.43 0.08
C HIS A 18 8.59 17.53 1.07
N ARG A 19 9.52 18.40 0.67
CA ARG A 19 9.82 19.65 1.38
C ARG A 19 8.94 20.74 0.79
N LEU A 20 8.01 21.26 1.60
CA LEU A 20 7.09 22.30 1.20
C LEU A 20 7.57 23.65 1.72
N GLU A 21 7.55 24.65 0.83
CA GLU A 21 7.87 26.02 1.17
C GLU A 21 6.59 26.85 1.33
N SER A 22 6.63 27.81 2.25
CA SER A 22 5.51 28.71 2.51
C SER A 22 5.20 29.55 1.28
N GLY A 23 3.91 29.71 1.03
CA GLY A 23 3.39 30.44 -0.11
C GLY A 23 3.26 29.63 -1.39
N ILE A 24 3.76 28.38 -1.46
CA ILE A 24 3.61 27.51 -2.64
C ILE A 24 2.21 26.88 -2.68
N GLU A 25 1.63 26.84 -3.87
CA GLU A 25 0.32 26.26 -4.13
C GLU A 25 0.46 24.84 -4.71
N TYR A 26 -0.37 23.93 -4.22
CA TYR A 26 -0.46 22.56 -4.69
C TYR A 26 -1.89 22.23 -5.06
N ALA A 27 -2.06 21.37 -6.06
CA ALA A 27 -3.36 20.98 -6.59
C ALA A 27 -3.52 19.45 -6.67
N GLY A 28 -4.77 18.99 -6.76
CA GLY A 28 -5.10 17.58 -7.00
C GLY A 28 -5.05 16.73 -5.73
N GLU A 29 -4.57 15.49 -5.87
CA GLU A 29 -4.55 14.50 -4.78
C GLU A 29 -3.61 14.90 -3.64
N PHE A 30 -2.47 15.49 -3.98
CA PHE A 30 -1.54 16.01 -2.99
C PHE A 30 -2.17 17.13 -2.15
N ALA A 31 -2.96 18.01 -2.78
CA ALA A 31 -3.69 19.06 -2.07
C ALA A 31 -4.77 18.49 -1.12
N ARG A 32 -5.49 17.43 -1.54
CA ARG A 32 -6.43 16.70 -0.66
C ARG A 32 -5.71 16.08 0.53
N HIS A 33 -4.57 15.43 0.29
CA HIS A 33 -3.78 14.83 1.36
C HIS A 33 -3.33 15.88 2.38
N LEU A 34 -2.77 17.01 1.92
CA LEU A 34 -2.33 18.10 2.79
C LEU A 34 -3.47 18.68 3.65
N ALA A 35 -4.65 18.87 3.05
CA ALA A 35 -5.82 19.36 3.78
C ALA A 35 -6.36 18.34 4.79
N SER A 36 -6.38 17.05 4.44
CA SER A 36 -6.89 15.97 5.31
C SER A 36 -5.95 15.62 6.46
N SER A 37 -4.63 15.78 6.27
CA SER A 37 -3.62 15.40 7.26
C SER A 37 -3.44 16.42 8.38
N GLY A 38 -4.16 17.55 8.35
CA GLY A 38 -4.04 18.61 9.34
C GLY A 38 -2.74 19.42 9.21
N CYS A 39 -2.13 19.43 8.02
CA CYS A 39 -0.94 20.22 7.75
C CYS A 39 -1.25 21.74 7.77
N PRO A 40 -0.25 22.61 7.99
CA PRO A 40 -0.43 24.07 7.97
C PRO A 40 -0.61 24.58 6.52
N VAL A 41 -1.78 24.30 5.95
CA VAL A 41 -2.17 24.70 4.59
C VAL A 41 -3.52 25.41 4.59
N GLU A 42 -3.68 26.38 3.71
CA GLU A 42 -4.92 27.10 3.44
C GLU A 42 -5.60 26.53 2.19
N VAL A 43 -6.86 26.12 2.28
CA VAL A 43 -7.62 25.61 1.12
C VAL A 43 -8.09 26.79 0.28
N LEU A 44 -7.54 26.93 -0.93
CA LEU A 44 -7.88 28.02 -1.86
C LEU A 44 -9.04 27.66 -2.77
N GLU A 45 -9.21 26.37 -3.09
CA GLU A 45 -10.30 25.89 -3.93
C GLU A 45 -10.73 24.49 -3.45
N GLU A 46 -11.90 24.42 -2.84
CA GLU A 46 -12.52 23.15 -2.46
C GLU A 46 -12.90 22.35 -3.70
N ASP A 47 -12.76 21.03 -3.61
CA ASP A 47 -13.18 20.13 -4.68
C ASP A 47 -14.70 20.24 -4.90
N PRO A 48 -15.20 20.25 -6.15
CA PRO A 48 -16.63 20.06 -6.35
C PRO A 48 -17.01 18.71 -5.75
N ALA A 49 -17.96 18.71 -4.81
CA ALA A 49 -18.44 17.49 -4.18
C ALA A 49 -18.78 16.45 -5.26
N PRO A 50 -18.41 15.17 -5.07
CA PRO A 50 -18.72 14.14 -6.04
C PRO A 50 -20.23 14.15 -6.31
N GLU A 51 -20.61 14.20 -7.59
CA GLU A 51 -22.02 14.08 -7.97
C GLU A 51 -22.57 12.78 -7.34
N PRO A 52 -23.72 12.82 -6.66
CA PRO A 52 -24.26 11.63 -6.02
C PRO A 52 -24.44 10.54 -7.08
N PRO A 53 -24.11 9.27 -6.77
CA PRO A 53 -24.29 8.18 -7.70
C PRO A 53 -25.77 8.14 -8.12
N THR A 54 -26.04 8.26 -9.41
CA THR A 54 -27.37 8.06 -9.98
C THR A 54 -27.84 6.66 -9.62
N GLU A 55 -28.71 6.57 -8.61
CA GLU A 55 -29.35 5.34 -8.13
C GLU A 55 -30.22 4.75 -9.25
N SER A 56 -29.61 3.97 -10.15
CA SER A 56 -30.34 3.00 -10.96
C SER A 56 -30.61 1.79 -10.06
N GLY A 57 -31.78 1.80 -9.45
CA GLY A 57 -32.20 0.81 -8.48
C GLY A 57 -32.23 -0.62 -8.99
N THR A 58 -31.93 -1.55 -8.09
CA THR A 58 -32.72 -2.77 -7.97
C THR A 58 -32.94 -3.06 -6.50
N SER A 59 -34.20 -2.95 -6.08
CA SER A 59 -34.70 -3.45 -4.81
C SER A 59 -34.71 -4.97 -4.80
N GLY A 60 -34.51 -5.55 -3.63
CA GLY A 60 -34.71 -6.96 -3.30
C GLY A 60 -34.13 -7.26 -1.92
N ALA A 61 -34.78 -6.78 -0.85
CA ALA A 61 -35.56 -7.60 0.09
C ALA A 61 -34.66 -8.54 0.93
N SER A 62 -34.32 -8.14 2.15
CA SER A 62 -34.98 -8.61 3.39
C SER A 62 -34.52 -10.02 3.79
N ASP A 63 -33.81 -10.16 4.91
CA ASP A 63 -34.43 -10.59 6.17
C ASP A 63 -33.36 -10.73 7.26
N ALA A 64 -33.68 -10.23 8.45
CA ALA A 64 -32.84 -10.27 9.62
C ALA A 64 -33.29 -11.44 10.51
N GLU A 65 -32.40 -12.39 10.78
CA GLU A 65 -32.59 -13.30 11.92
C GLU A 65 -31.34 -13.38 12.78
N ALA A 66 -31.52 -12.91 14.02
CA ALA A 66 -30.61 -13.08 15.13
C ALA A 66 -30.53 -14.56 15.54
N ARG A 67 -29.35 -15.03 15.96
CA ARG A 67 -29.23 -16.15 16.89
C ARG A 67 -28.24 -15.82 18.01
N PRO A 68 -28.64 -16.02 19.28
CA PRO A 68 -27.78 -15.80 20.44
C PRO A 68 -26.99 -17.07 20.80
N GLY A 69 -25.85 -16.85 21.46
CA GLY A 69 -25.33 -17.73 22.51
C GLY A 69 -24.63 -19.03 22.05
N GLY A 70 -23.31 -19.03 22.15
CA GLY A 70 -22.48 -20.23 22.17
C GLY A 70 -21.29 -20.01 23.09
N ASP A 71 -21.52 -20.18 24.38
CA ASP A 71 -20.50 -20.19 25.44
C ASP A 71 -19.88 -21.60 25.53
N GLY A 72 -18.57 -21.67 25.73
CA GLY A 72 -17.78 -22.90 25.93
C GLY A 72 -16.75 -23.13 24.81
N ASP A 73 -15.47 -23.38 25.05
CA ASP A 73 -14.69 -23.66 26.27
C ASP A 73 -13.19 -23.56 25.85
N PRO A 74 -12.24 -23.27 26.76
CA PRO A 74 -10.88 -22.89 26.41
C PRO A 74 -9.94 -24.09 26.28
N GLY A 75 -8.98 -23.98 25.35
CA GLY A 75 -7.73 -24.72 25.43
C GLY A 75 -7.43 -25.55 24.19
N THR A 76 -6.46 -25.09 23.40
CA THR A 76 -5.45 -25.98 22.82
C THR A 76 -4.20 -25.13 22.61
N GLY A 77 -3.22 -25.36 23.50
CA GLY A 77 -1.84 -24.99 23.22
C GLY A 77 -1.40 -25.69 21.94
N GLY A 78 -0.82 -24.90 21.04
CA GLY A 78 -0.26 -25.38 19.80
C GLY A 78 0.43 -24.20 19.16
N ALA A 79 1.73 -24.09 19.39
CA ALA A 79 2.59 -23.19 18.64
C ALA A 79 2.27 -23.30 17.14
N PRO A 80 2.17 -22.19 16.38
CA PRO A 80 2.49 -22.26 14.97
C PRO A 80 4.02 -22.24 14.89
N GLN A 81 4.67 -23.41 14.84
CA GLN A 81 4.95 -24.13 13.59
C GLN A 81 5.61 -23.22 12.55
N ALA A 82 6.91 -23.44 12.41
CA ALA A 82 7.66 -23.46 11.16
C ALA A 82 7.16 -22.50 10.06
N VAL A 83 7.88 -21.39 9.98
CA VAL A 83 8.16 -20.57 8.80
C VAL A 83 8.43 -21.42 7.55
N ALA A 84 7.40 -21.86 6.84
CA ALA A 84 7.54 -22.43 5.49
C ALA A 84 6.18 -22.55 4.79
N SER A 85 5.68 -21.44 4.25
CA SER A 85 4.78 -21.44 3.10
C SER A 85 4.92 -20.09 2.43
N GLY A 86 5.15 -20.09 1.12
CA GLY A 86 5.47 -18.93 0.27
C GLY A 86 4.35 -17.91 0.14
N ALA A 87 3.83 -17.45 1.27
CA ALA A 87 3.09 -16.20 1.34
C ALA A 87 4.12 -15.08 1.16
N ALA A 88 3.94 -14.29 0.10
CA ALA A 88 4.69 -13.06 -0.04
C ALA A 88 4.51 -12.24 1.26
N PRO A 89 5.59 -11.62 1.77
CA PRO A 89 5.50 -10.75 2.94
C PRO A 89 4.41 -9.70 2.74
N ASP A 90 3.74 -9.30 3.83
CA ASP A 90 2.64 -8.35 3.80
C ASP A 90 3.00 -7.11 2.96
N GLY A 91 2.25 -6.88 1.88
CA GLY A 91 2.46 -5.78 0.93
C GLY A 91 3.38 -6.04 -0.26
N LEU A 92 4.00 -7.23 -0.41
CA LEU A 92 4.73 -7.59 -1.63
C LEU A 92 3.78 -8.24 -2.65
N ASP A 93 3.49 -7.51 -3.73
CA ASP A 93 2.84 -8.07 -4.91
C ASP A 93 3.89 -8.65 -5.88
N ILE A 94 4.32 -9.89 -5.61
CA ILE A 94 5.34 -10.57 -6.43
C ILE A 94 4.83 -10.85 -7.85
N ASP A 95 3.52 -10.98 -8.07
CA ASP A 95 2.92 -11.21 -9.39
C ASP A 95 2.63 -9.91 -10.16
N GLY A 96 2.72 -8.76 -9.48
CA GLY A 96 2.64 -7.42 -10.02
C GLY A 96 3.76 -7.07 -11.01
N THR A 97 3.93 -5.80 -11.33
CA THR A 97 4.96 -5.38 -12.30
C THR A 97 6.37 -5.47 -11.71
N ILE A 98 7.39 -5.56 -12.58
CA ILE A 98 8.79 -5.58 -12.15
C ILE A 98 9.10 -4.36 -11.28
N ASP A 99 8.61 -3.18 -11.67
CA ASP A 99 8.80 -1.94 -10.91
C ASP A 99 8.05 -1.94 -9.57
N THR A 100 6.89 -2.61 -9.47
CA THR A 100 6.19 -2.82 -8.19
C THR A 100 7.03 -3.65 -7.22
N VAL A 101 7.62 -4.75 -7.71
CA VAL A 101 8.47 -5.63 -6.89
C VAL A 101 9.75 -4.90 -6.48
N LEU A 102 10.41 -4.23 -7.41
CA LEU A 102 11.64 -3.47 -7.11
C LEU A 102 11.38 -2.26 -6.21
N GLY A 103 10.22 -1.61 -6.33
CA GLY A 103 9.82 -0.52 -5.45
C GLY A 103 9.56 -0.98 -4.01
N TRP A 104 9.03 -2.19 -3.82
CA TRP A 104 8.88 -2.78 -2.48
C TRP A 104 10.23 -3.17 -1.86
N VAL A 105 11.14 -3.71 -2.68
CA VAL A 105 12.51 -4.06 -2.28
C VAL A 105 13.32 -2.82 -1.93
N GLY A 106 13.25 -1.77 -2.74
CA GLY A 106 14.03 -0.55 -2.57
C GLY A 106 15.54 -0.83 -2.57
N GLU A 107 16.23 -0.32 -1.55
CA GLU A 107 17.67 -0.51 -1.32
C GLU A 107 17.95 -1.55 -0.22
N ASP A 108 16.95 -2.37 0.14
CA ASP A 108 17.04 -3.34 1.24
C ASP A 108 17.43 -4.72 0.71
N ASP A 109 18.67 -5.14 1.01
CA ASP A 109 19.23 -6.44 0.60
C ASP A 109 18.41 -7.64 1.11
N ASP A 110 17.84 -7.55 2.31
CA ASP A 110 17.06 -8.64 2.90
C ASP A 110 15.71 -8.79 2.18
N ARG A 111 15.07 -7.67 1.83
CA ARG A 111 13.88 -7.68 0.96
C ARG A 111 14.18 -8.18 -0.44
N ALA A 112 15.34 -7.82 -1.00
CA ALA A 112 15.78 -8.30 -2.31
C ALA A 112 15.89 -9.84 -2.32
N ARG A 113 16.47 -10.44 -1.26
CA ARG A 113 16.55 -11.89 -1.10
C ARG A 113 15.18 -12.56 -0.99
N VAL A 114 14.26 -11.97 -0.23
CA VAL A 114 12.90 -12.51 -0.09
C VAL A 114 12.14 -12.48 -1.42
N ALA A 115 12.19 -11.35 -2.14
CA ALA A 115 11.57 -11.23 -3.46
C ALA A 115 12.22 -12.19 -4.49
N LEU A 116 13.53 -12.39 -4.39
CA LEU A 116 14.28 -13.30 -5.25
C LEU A 116 13.86 -14.75 -5.04
N GLU A 117 13.75 -15.22 -3.80
CA GLU A 117 13.28 -16.57 -3.49
C GLU A 117 11.84 -16.79 -3.96
N LEU A 118 10.98 -15.79 -3.79
CA LEU A 118 9.58 -15.86 -4.25
C LEU A 118 9.48 -15.89 -5.79
N GLU A 119 10.29 -15.11 -6.49
CA GLU A 119 10.32 -15.14 -7.96
C GLU A 119 10.95 -16.43 -8.48
N LYS A 120 12.01 -16.96 -7.84
CA LYS A 120 12.61 -18.27 -8.17
C LYS A 120 11.62 -19.41 -7.94
N ALA A 121 10.77 -19.33 -6.91
CA ALA A 121 9.74 -20.31 -6.62
C ALA A 121 8.69 -20.43 -7.75
N LYS A 122 8.57 -19.44 -8.64
CA LYS A 122 7.68 -19.49 -9.82
C LYS A 122 8.22 -20.36 -10.96
N GLY A 123 9.48 -20.79 -10.91
CA GLY A 123 10.09 -21.69 -11.89
C GLY A 123 10.08 -21.09 -13.30
N GLU A 124 9.41 -21.76 -14.25
CA GLU A 124 9.34 -21.33 -15.66
C GLU A 124 8.62 -20.00 -15.88
N LYS A 125 7.80 -19.55 -14.92
CA LYS A 125 7.13 -18.25 -14.98
C LYS A 125 7.98 -17.12 -14.39
N ALA A 126 9.15 -17.45 -13.85
CA ALA A 126 10.06 -16.46 -13.28
C ALA A 126 10.60 -15.54 -14.37
N ARG A 127 10.52 -14.25 -14.12
CA ARG A 127 10.96 -13.22 -15.06
C ARG A 127 12.47 -13.06 -14.91
N ALA A 128 13.22 -13.55 -15.90
CA ALA A 128 14.68 -13.47 -15.92
C ALA A 128 15.23 -12.06 -15.67
N THR A 129 14.54 -11.02 -16.17
CA THR A 129 14.91 -9.61 -15.94
C THR A 129 14.72 -9.18 -14.49
N LEU A 130 13.68 -9.67 -13.80
CA LEU A 130 13.43 -9.37 -12.40
C LEU A 130 14.45 -10.08 -11.51
N LEU A 131 14.69 -11.38 -11.76
CA LEU A 131 15.72 -12.17 -11.06
C LEU A 131 17.08 -11.48 -11.10
N LYS A 132 17.54 -11.07 -12.29
CA LYS A 132 18.83 -10.40 -12.45
C LYS A 132 18.94 -9.09 -11.67
N ARG A 133 17.86 -8.31 -11.60
CA ARG A 133 17.85 -7.05 -10.83
C ARG A 133 17.82 -7.31 -9.33
N LEU A 134 17.11 -8.33 -8.86
CA LEU A 134 17.08 -8.73 -7.46
C LEU A 134 18.42 -9.33 -7.01
N GLU A 135 19.11 -10.09 -7.87
CA GLU A 135 20.46 -10.62 -7.62
C GLU A 135 21.47 -9.49 -7.42
N ALA A 136 21.42 -8.47 -8.28
CA ALA A 136 22.26 -7.28 -8.16
C ALA A 136 21.97 -6.49 -6.86
N LEU A 137 20.69 -6.37 -6.47
CA LEU A 137 20.30 -5.66 -5.25
C LEU A 137 20.58 -6.44 -3.96
N ALA A 138 20.59 -7.77 -4.01
CA ALA A 138 20.91 -8.62 -2.85
C ALA A 138 22.41 -8.79 -2.60
N GLY A 139 23.25 -8.12 -3.42
CA GLY A 139 24.71 -8.24 -3.40
C GLY A 139 25.21 -9.64 -3.79
N VAL A 140 24.45 -10.36 -4.63
CA VAL A 140 24.77 -11.73 -5.09
C VAL A 140 25.53 -11.72 -6.42
N ASP A 141 25.74 -10.54 -7.03
CA ASP A 141 26.60 -10.36 -8.20
C ASP A 141 28.08 -10.56 -7.78
N GLU A 142 28.64 -11.72 -8.12
CA GLU A 142 30.06 -12.08 -8.02
C GLU A 142 30.90 -11.48 -9.16
#